data_AF-A0A3A9V6W8-F1
#
_entry.id   AF-A0A3A9V6W8-F1
#
_cell.length_a   1.000
_cell.length_b   1.000
_cell.length_c   1.000
_cell.angle_alpha   90.00
_cell.angle_beta   90.00
_cell.angle_gamma   90.00
#
_symmetry.space_group_name_H-M   'P 1'
#
loop_
_entity.id
_entity.type
_entity.pdbx_description
1 polymer ?
#
loop_
_entity_poly.entity_id
_entity_poly.type
_entity_poly.pdbx_seq_one_letter_code
_entity_poly.pdbx_strand_id
1 'polypeptide(L)' 'MTFEQALKIKLEYSNGVSSKSYRVIPNPKTDSKGYNKFMTDLCEDKDFTDEDAKKYSTNSDYNVLEGHFY' A
#
# COMPACT_ATOMS: atom_id res chain seq x y z
N MET A 1 4.67 -6.59 -8.34
CA MET A 1 4.23 -5.55 -9.31
C MET A 1 4.98 -4.26 -9.03
N THR A 2 5.21 -3.42 -10.04
CA THR A 2 5.87 -2.12 -9.81
C THR A 2 4.96 -1.15 -9.06
N PHE A 3 5.53 -0.09 -8.50
CA PHE A 3 4.78 0.94 -7.78
C PHE A 3 3.70 1.58 -8.67
N GLU A 4 4.05 1.94 -9.90
CA GLU A 4 3.13 2.57 -10.85
C GLU A 4 1.97 1.66 -11.23
N GLN A 5 2.23 0.35 -11.36
CA GLN A 5 1.18 -0.65 -11.60
C GLN A 5 0.23 -0.74 -10.39
N ALA A 6 0.77 -0.78 -9.18
CA ALA A 6 -0.04 -0.82 -7.96
C ALA A 6 -0.87 0.46 -7.78
N LEU A 7 -0.29 1.63 -8.09
CA LEU A 7 -1.00 2.91 -8.05
C LEU A 7 -2.15 2.96 -9.06
N LYS A 8 -1.92 2.46 -10.28
CA LYS A 8 -2.96 2.36 -11.30
C LYS A 8 -4.12 1.48 -10.84
N ILE A 9 -3.82 0.30 -10.32
CA ILE A 9 -4.83 -0.65 -9.79
C ILE A 9 -5.62 0.00 -8.64
N LYS A 10 -4.94 0.68 -7.71
CA LYS A 10 -5.58 1.44 -6.62
C LYS A 10 -6.59 2.44 -7.16
N LEU A 11 -6.23 3.24 -8.17
CA LEU A 11 -7.11 4.25 -8.76
C LEU A 11 -8.31 3.60 -9.46
N GLU A 12 -8.11 2.50 -10.18
CA GLU A 12 -9.18 1.71 -10.81
C GLU A 12 -10.17 1.18 -9.77
N TYR A 13 -9.68 0.63 -8.66
CA TYR A 13 -10.55 0.17 -7.57
C TYR A 13 -11.29 1.33 -6.88
N SER A 14 -10.59 2.42 -6.58
CA SER A 14 -11.21 3.58 -5.90
C SER A 14 -12.33 4.22 -6.74
N ASN A 15 -12.21 4.19 -8.07
CA ASN A 15 -13.27 4.63 -8.97
C ASN A 15 -14.47 3.66 -9.04
N GLY A 16 -14.25 2.38 -8.77
CA GLY A 16 -15.27 1.33 -8.84
C GLY A 16 -16.03 1.09 -7.54
N VAL A 17 -15.51 1.49 -6.37
CA VAL A 17 -16.13 1.19 -5.07
C VAL A 17 -16.11 2.42 -4.15
N SER A 18 -17.30 2.96 -3.85
CA SER A 18 -17.49 4.20 -3.07
C SER A 18 -17.16 4.07 -1.57
N SER A 19 -17.05 2.84 -1.04
CA SER A 19 -17.01 2.59 0.42
C SER A 19 -15.70 1.97 0.91
N LYS A 20 -14.73 1.77 0.04
CA LYS A 20 -13.47 1.09 0.35
C LYS A 20 -12.30 2.00 0.01
N SER A 21 -11.30 2.10 0.89
CA SER A 21 -10.08 2.83 0.57
C SER A 21 -8.97 1.85 0.25
N TYR A 22 -8.23 2.16 -0.81
CA TYR A 22 -7.13 1.33 -1.28
C TYR A 22 -5.80 2.07 -1.05
N ARG A 23 -4.74 1.33 -0.75
CA ARG A 23 -3.42 1.89 -0.47
C ARG A 23 -2.32 1.03 -1.08
N VAL A 24 -1.30 1.66 -1.65
CA VAL A 24 -0.12 0.94 -2.13
C VAL A 24 0.77 0.57 -0.95
N ILE A 25 1.24 -0.67 -0.92
CA ILE A 25 2.03 -1.25 0.17
C ILE A 25 3.22 -2.04 -0.40
N PRO A 26 4.30 -2.27 0.36
CA PRO A 26 5.32 -3.25 -0.02
C PRO A 26 4.69 -4.64 -0.18
N ASN A 27 5.16 -5.45 -1.13
CA ASN A 27 4.59 -6.77 -1.32
C ASN A 27 5.02 -7.72 -0.17
N PRO A 28 4.09 -8.25 0.65
CA PRO A 28 4.42 -9.11 1.79
C PRO A 28 5.09 -10.44 1.37
N LYS A 29 4.91 -10.89 0.12
CA LYS A 29 5.50 -12.15 -0.36
C LYS A 29 6.98 -12.01 -0.68
N THR A 30 7.40 -10.85 -1.19
CA THR A 30 8.78 -10.59 -1.62
C THR A 30 9.54 -9.76 -0.60
N ASP A 31 8.84 -9.00 0.24
CA ASP A 31 9.43 -8.15 1.28
C ASP A 31 8.55 -8.12 2.54
N SER A 32 8.51 -9.24 3.24
CA SER A 32 7.73 -9.40 4.48
C SER A 32 8.21 -8.48 5.60
N LYS A 33 9.52 -8.18 5.67
CA LYS A 33 10.10 -7.29 6.68
C LYS A 33 9.71 -5.83 6.44
N GLY A 34 9.84 -5.36 5.20
CA GLY A 34 9.41 -4.03 4.77
C GLY A 34 7.90 -3.84 4.96
N TYR A 35 7.11 -4.84 4.56
CA TYR A 35 5.66 -4.86 4.78
C TYR A 35 5.28 -4.74 6.26
N ASN A 36 5.87 -5.56 7.14
CA ASN A 36 5.54 -5.53 8.57
C ASN A 36 5.88 -4.18 9.22
N LYS A 37 7.02 -3.60 8.85
CA LYS A 37 7.41 -2.27 9.34
C LYS A 37 6.47 -1.19 8.83
N PHE A 38 6.14 -1.22 7.53
CA PHE A 38 5.15 -0.31 6.94
C PHE A 38 3.79 -0.40 7.63
N MET A 39 3.32 -1.61 7.95
CA MET A 39 2.03 -1.81 8.65
C MET A 39 2.06 -1.35 10.10
N THR A 40 3.20 -1.50 10.78
CA THR A 40 3.38 -1.00 12.15
C THR A 40 3.27 0.52 12.15
N ASP A 41 4.07 1.17 11.30
CA ASP A 41 4.10 2.63 11.21
C ASP A 41 2.75 3.19 10.69
N LEU A 42 2.08 2.51 9.73
CA LEU A 42 0.74 2.88 9.26
C LEU A 42 -0.33 2.79 10.36
N CYS A 43 -0.17 1.87 11.31
CA CYS A 43 -1.10 1.75 12.44
C CYS A 43 -0.85 2.85 13.48
N GLU A 44 0.40 3.30 13.62
CA GLU A 44 0.79 4.35 14.57
C GLU A 44 0.56 5.76 14.01
N ASP A 45 0.69 5.95 12.70
CA ASP A 45 0.65 7.25 12.04
C ASP A 45 -0.42 7.31 10.95
N LYS A 46 -1.36 8.24 11.09
CA LYS A 46 -2.54 8.34 10.20
C LYS A 46 -2.24 9.04 8.87
N ASP A 47 -1.09 9.69 8.73
CA ASP A 47 -0.73 10.53 7.58
C ASP A 47 0.19 9.85 6.56
N PHE A 48 0.31 8.53 6.61
CA PHE A 48 1.04 7.80 5.56
C PHE A 48 0.44 8.08 4.18
N THR A 49 1.29 8.21 3.17
CA THR A 49 0.91 8.29 1.75
C THR A 49 1.22 6.98 1.02
N ASP A 50 0.81 6.85 -0.25
CA ASP A 50 1.24 5.69 -1.06
C ASP A 50 2.75 5.72 -1.33
N GLU A 51 3.33 6.90 -1.51
CA GLU A 51 4.78 7.05 -1.78
C GLU A 51 5.64 6.57 -0.61
N ASP A 52 5.13 6.66 0.63
CA ASP A 52 5.83 6.15 1.79
C ASP A 52 6.11 4.65 1.68
N ALA A 53 5.25 3.87 1.01
CA ALA A 53 5.51 2.44 0.78
C ALA A 53 6.86 2.19 0.08
N LYS A 54 7.34 3.13 -0.74
CA LYS A 54 8.66 3.03 -1.40
C LYS A 54 9.82 3.06 -0.42
N LYS A 55 9.68 3.75 0.72
CA LYS A 55 10.71 3.83 1.77
C LYS A 55 10.94 2.48 2.46
N TYR A 56 9.97 1.58 2.40
CA TYR A 56 10.00 0.29 3.09
C TYR A 56 10.21 -0.90 2.14
N SER A 57 10.00 -0.73 0.83
CA SER A 57 10.23 -1.79 -0.16
C SER A 57 11.69 -1.82 -0.60
N THR A 58 12.36 -2.95 -0.37
CA THR A 58 13.75 -3.20 -0.80
C THR A 58 13.84 -3.77 -2.21
N ASN A 59 12.77 -4.43 -2.68
CA ASN A 59 12.74 -5.15 -3.95
C ASN A 59 11.94 -4.43 -5.04
N SER A 60 11.51 -3.19 -4.80
CA SER A 60 10.65 -2.41 -5.71
C SER A 60 9.38 -3.16 -6.13
N ASP A 61 8.94 -4.11 -5.32
CA ASP A 61 7.73 -4.89 -5.54
C ASP A 61 6.67 -4.46 -4.52
N TYR A 62 5.48 -4.18 -5.03
CA TYR A 62 4.38 -3.57 -4.28
C TYR A 62 3.13 -4.42 -4.38
N ASN A 63 2.14 -4.09 -3.57
CA ASN A 63 0.80 -4.66 -3.62
C ASN A 63 -0.22 -3.57 -3.25
N VAL A 64 -1.51 -3.85 -3.38
CA VAL A 64 -2.58 -2.94 -2.96
C VAL A 64 -3.29 -3.55 -1.75
N LEU A 65 -3.36 -2.80 -0.66
CA LEU A 65 -4.16 -3.13 0.51
C LEU A 65 -5.52 -2.47 0.40
N GLU A 66 -6.57 -3.26 0.61
CA GLU A 66 -7.93 -2.77 0.83
C GLU A 66 -8.14 -2.54 2.34
N GLY A 67 -8.54 -1.33 2.72
CA GLY A 67 -8.82 -0.95 4.10
C GLY A 67 -10.19 -0.31 4.26
N HIS A 68 -10.81 -0.51 5.43
CA HIS A 68 -11.96 0.25 5.89
C HIS A 68 -11.45 1.43 6.72
N PHE A 69 -11.39 2.62 6.14
CA PHE A 69 -11.18 3.85 6.92
C PHE A 69 -12.57 4.34 7.35
N TYR A 70 -12.89 4.11 8.62
CA TYR A 70 -14.07 4.67 9.30
C TYR A 70 -13.66 5.92 10.08
#